data_AF-A0A2R7N0M2-F1
#
_entry.id   AF-A0A2R7N0M2-F1
#
_cell.length_a   1.000
_cell.length_b   1.000
_cell.length_c   1.000
_cell.angle_alpha   90.00
_cell.angle_beta   90.00
_cell.angle_gamma   90.00
#
_symmetry.space_group_name_H-M   'P 1'
#
loop_
_entity.id
_entity.type
_entity.pdbx_description
1 polymer ?
#
loop_
_entity_poly.entity_id
_entity_poly.type
_entity_poly.pdbx_seq_one_letter_code
_entity_poly.pdbx_strand_id
1 'polypeptide(L)'
;LIEGYTEYKVETKTGLGGTKICFDALMNDAIDFYPEYTGTGLLVLLKPSAKTIEEVSKSPEKTFDYVNLEFRKQYGIQWLKTLGFNNAYALMMRKKQADELKVKNISDLKNYLDSK
;
A
#
# COMPACT_ATOMS: atom_id res chain seq x y z
N LEU A 1 -18.41 -8.66 4.00
CA LEU A 1 -18.64 -7.74 2.86
C LEU A 1 -19.18 -8.53 1.66
N ILE A 2 -18.44 -9.48 1.09
CA ILE A 2 -18.93 -10.27 -0.07
C ILE A 2 -20.23 -11.01 0.26
N GLU A 3 -20.24 -11.87 1.28
CA GLU A 3 -21.47 -12.59 1.67
C GLU A 3 -22.57 -11.66 2.21
N GLY A 4 -22.23 -10.42 2.57
CA GLY A 4 -23.19 -9.42 3.06
C GLY A 4 -23.84 -8.58 1.97
N TYR A 5 -23.28 -8.60 0.75
CA TYR A 5 -23.74 -7.79 -0.39
C TYR A 5 -23.97 -8.63 -1.66
N THR A 6 -23.72 -9.94 -1.63
CA THR A 6 -23.82 -10.85 -2.78
C THR A 6 -24.24 -12.25 -2.32
N GLU A 7 -24.66 -13.10 -3.26
CA GLU A 7 -24.99 -14.52 -3.01
C GLU A 7 -23.76 -15.45 -3.03
N TYR A 8 -22.56 -14.90 -3.25
CA TYR A 8 -21.33 -15.71 -3.25
C TYR A 8 -21.03 -16.23 -1.86
N LYS A 9 -20.61 -17.49 -1.79
CA LYS A 9 -20.04 -18.09 -0.58
C LYS A 9 -18.56 -17.78 -0.51
N VAL A 10 -18.06 -17.52 0.70
CA VAL A 10 -16.65 -17.20 0.93
C VAL A 10 -16.05 -18.18 1.91
N GLU A 11 -14.86 -18.68 1.59
CA GLU A 11 -14.00 -19.36 2.54
C GLU A 11 -12.86 -18.43 2.96
N THR A 12 -12.64 -18.26 4.26
CA THR A 12 -11.51 -17.46 4.75
C THR A 12 -10.29 -18.35 4.91
N LYS A 13 -9.22 -18.06 4.14
CA LYS A 13 -7.91 -18.70 4.33
C LYS A 13 -7.06 -17.90 5.33
N THR A 14 -6.95 -18.39 6.56
CA THR A 14 -6.11 -17.79 7.60
C THR A 14 -4.70 -18.38 7.61
N GLY A 15 -3.74 -17.69 8.23
CA GLY A 15 -2.36 -18.19 8.38
C GLY A 15 -1.44 -17.90 7.19
N LEU A 16 -1.94 -17.21 6.16
CA LEU A 16 -1.10 -16.62 5.12
C LEU A 16 -0.40 -15.39 5.69
N GLY A 17 0.87 -15.56 6.08
CA GLY A 17 1.69 -14.51 6.67
C GLY A 17 2.76 -14.02 5.69
N GLY A 18 2.70 -12.74 5.33
CA GLY A 18 3.74 -12.08 4.53
C GLY A 18 3.47 -12.06 3.04
N THR A 19 3.97 -11.00 2.39
CA THR A 19 3.72 -10.65 0.98
C THR A 19 3.93 -11.82 0.02
N LYS A 20 5.09 -12.49 0.08
CA LYS A 20 5.42 -13.54 -0.89
C LYS A 20 4.50 -14.76 -0.74
N ILE A 21 4.14 -15.13 0.49
CA ILE A 21 3.23 -16.25 0.76
C ILE A 21 1.83 -15.95 0.22
N CYS A 22 1.30 -14.74 0.45
CA CYS A 22 0.00 -14.35 -0.11
C CYS A 22 0.03 -14.28 -1.63
N PHE A 23 1.09 -13.72 -2.22
CA PHE A 23 1.23 -13.61 -3.67
C PHE A 23 1.36 -14.98 -4.33
N ASP A 24 2.18 -15.89 -3.79
CA ASP A 24 2.33 -17.25 -4.31
C ASP A 24 1.02 -18.04 -4.14
N ALA A 25 0.27 -17.84 -3.05
CA ALA A 25 -1.06 -18.44 -2.88
C ALA A 25 -2.04 -17.96 -3.95
N LEU A 26 -2.02 -16.66 -4.30
CA LEU A 26 -2.84 -16.10 -5.38
C LEU A 26 -2.44 -16.67 -6.75
N MET A 27 -1.14 -16.78 -7.03
CA MET A 27 -0.63 -17.30 -8.30
C MET A 27 -0.89 -18.80 -8.52
N ASN A 28 -1.10 -19.56 -7.45
CA ASN A 28 -1.37 -21.00 -7.49
C ASN A 28 -2.84 -21.35 -7.22
N ASP A 29 -3.76 -20.39 -7.41
CA ASP A 29 -5.21 -20.57 -7.21
C ASP A 29 -5.62 -21.04 -5.81
N ALA A 30 -4.79 -20.82 -4.79
CA ALA A 30 -5.10 -21.16 -3.40
C ALA A 30 -5.97 -20.10 -2.70
N ILE A 31 -5.97 -18.87 -3.22
CA ILE A 31 -6.86 -17.76 -2.86
C ILE A 31 -7.27 -16.98 -4.10
N ASP A 32 -8.46 -16.37 -4.10
CA ASP A 32 -8.96 -15.59 -5.24
C ASP A 32 -8.55 -14.11 -5.20
N PHE A 33 -8.38 -13.54 -4.00
CA PHE A 33 -7.96 -12.15 -3.80
C PHE A 33 -7.47 -11.92 -2.37
N TYR A 34 -6.65 -10.87 -2.18
CA TYR A 34 -6.22 -10.40 -0.86
C TYR A 34 -5.87 -8.89 -0.92
N PRO A 35 -5.86 -8.17 0.21
CA PRO A 35 -5.39 -6.80 0.25
C PRO A 35 -3.86 -6.73 0.17
N GLU A 36 -3.33 -5.92 -0.74
CA GLU A 36 -1.90 -5.63 -0.86
C GLU A 36 -1.66 -4.12 -0.90
N TYR A 37 -0.48 -3.70 -0.45
CA TYR A 37 -0.05 -2.30 -0.50
C TYR A 37 0.64 -2.01 -1.84
N THR A 38 0.30 -0.89 -2.48
CA THR A 38 0.89 -0.49 -3.77
C THR A 38 2.41 -0.36 -3.70
N GLY A 39 2.96 0.18 -2.60
CA GLY A 39 4.40 0.24 -2.38
C GLY A 39 5.06 -1.14 -2.27
N THR A 40 4.41 -2.10 -1.62
CA THR A 40 4.88 -3.49 -1.56
C THR A 40 4.81 -4.15 -2.94
N GLY A 41 3.70 -3.99 -3.66
CA GLY A 41 3.57 -4.47 -5.04
C GLY A 41 4.67 -3.94 -5.95
N LEU A 42 5.03 -2.66 -5.81
CA LEU A 42 6.11 -2.04 -6.56
C LEU A 42 7.50 -2.60 -6.16
N LEU A 43 7.84 -2.52 -4.88
CA LEU A 43 9.22 -2.71 -4.41
C LEU A 43 9.58 -4.17 -4.13
N VAL A 44 8.61 -5.01 -3.79
CA VAL A 44 8.84 -6.40 -3.38
C VAL A 44 8.47 -7.37 -4.50
N LEU A 45 7.39 -7.11 -5.24
CA LEU A 45 6.87 -8.04 -6.23
C LEU A 45 7.37 -7.71 -7.64
N LEU A 46 7.16 -6.47 -8.12
CA LEU A 46 7.58 -6.07 -9.48
C LEU A 46 9.08 -5.77 -9.61
N LYS A 47 9.68 -5.17 -8.58
CA LYS A 47 11.11 -4.81 -8.52
C LYS A 47 11.63 -4.12 -9.81
N PRO A 48 10.99 -3.04 -10.28
CA PRO A 48 11.43 -2.37 -11.49
C PRO A 48 12.75 -1.61 -11.25
N SER A 49 13.28 -0.99 -12.32
CA SER A 49 14.52 -0.21 -12.23
C SER A 49 14.40 0.95 -11.23
N ALA A 50 15.53 1.36 -10.65
CA ALA A 50 15.57 2.49 -9.70
C ALA A 50 14.96 3.78 -10.30
N LYS A 51 15.22 4.06 -11.59
CA LYS A 51 14.62 5.19 -12.32
C LYS A 51 13.10 5.12 -12.35
N THR A 52 12.56 3.93 -12.60
CA THR A 52 11.11 3.71 -12.61
C THR A 52 10.52 3.89 -11.21
N ILE A 53 11.17 3.33 -10.18
CA ILE A 53 10.74 3.51 -8.79
C ILE A 53 10.67 4.99 -8.44
N GLU A 54 11.71 5.77 -8.76
CA GLU A 54 11.74 7.21 -8.51
C GLU A 54 10.62 7.95 -9.24
N GLU A 55 10.32 7.58 -10.48
CA GLU A 55 9.29 8.23 -11.28
C GLU A 55 7.87 7.97 -10.76
N VAL A 56 7.55 6.72 -10.43
CA VAL A 56 6.18 6.30 -10.08
C VAL A 56 5.85 6.54 -8.61
N SER A 57 6.87 6.60 -7.74
CA SER A 57 6.70 6.87 -6.30
C SER A 57 6.41 8.34 -5.98
N LYS A 58 6.36 9.23 -6.99
CA LYS A 58 6.07 10.66 -6.82
C LYS A 58 4.63 10.95 -6.37
N SER A 59 3.69 10.04 -6.64
CA SER A 59 2.32 10.14 -6.12
C SER A 59 1.69 8.76 -5.93
N PRO A 60 0.71 8.64 -5.01
CA PRO A 60 -0.02 7.39 -4.79
C PRO A 60 -0.71 6.87 -6.06
N GLU A 61 -1.26 7.77 -6.88
CA GLU A 61 -1.99 7.44 -8.11
C GLU A 61 -1.04 6.85 -9.14
N LYS A 62 0.12 7.49 -9.37
CA LYS A 62 1.14 6.96 -10.30
C LYS A 62 1.66 5.60 -9.88
N THR A 63 1.88 5.40 -8.58
CA THR A 63 2.29 4.10 -8.05
C THR A 63 1.20 3.05 -8.32
N PHE A 64 -0.07 3.37 -8.02
CA PHE A 64 -1.20 2.48 -8.27
C PHE A 64 -1.34 2.12 -9.74
N ASP A 65 -1.33 3.11 -10.64
CA ASP A 65 -1.52 2.92 -12.07
C ASP A 65 -0.42 2.03 -12.66
N TYR A 66 0.83 2.29 -12.30
CA TYR A 66 1.96 1.48 -12.71
C TYR A 66 1.85 0.04 -12.20
N VAL A 67 1.58 -0.15 -10.90
CA VAL A 67 1.46 -1.47 -10.28
C VAL A 67 0.31 -2.26 -10.91
N ASN A 68 -0.87 -1.67 -11.05
CA ASN A 68 -2.03 -2.31 -11.67
C ASN A 68 -1.74 -2.70 -13.14
N LEU A 69 -1.10 -1.82 -13.91
CA LEU A 69 -0.74 -2.10 -15.30
C LEU A 69 0.25 -3.27 -15.41
N GLU A 70 1.30 -3.27 -14.60
CA GLU A 70 2.33 -4.30 -14.68
C GLU A 70 1.88 -5.64 -14.09
N PHE A 71 1.06 -5.66 -13.03
CA PHE A 71 0.46 -6.90 -12.54
C PHE A 71 -0.47 -7.54 -13.56
N ARG A 72 -1.26 -6.74 -14.30
CA ARG A 72 -2.10 -7.27 -15.38
C ARG A 72 -1.26 -7.89 -16.49
N LYS A 73 -0.17 -7.24 -16.89
CA LYS A 73 0.72 -7.73 -17.96
C LYS A 73 1.49 -8.98 -17.56
N GLN A 74 2.07 -9.00 -16.36
CA GLN A 74 3.01 -10.04 -15.95
C GLN A 74 2.31 -11.25 -15.32
N TYR A 75 1.19 -11.02 -14.65
CA TYR A 75 0.53 -12.04 -13.82
C TYR A 75 -0.96 -12.23 -14.16
N GLY A 76 -1.54 -11.42 -15.04
CA GLY A 76 -2.98 -11.45 -15.30
C GLY A 76 -3.83 -10.96 -14.11
N ILE A 77 -3.22 -10.32 -13.11
CA ILE A 77 -3.89 -9.89 -11.87
C ILE A 77 -4.36 -8.45 -11.99
N GLN A 78 -5.61 -8.21 -11.59
CA GLN A 78 -6.20 -6.88 -11.52
C GLN A 78 -6.17 -6.33 -10.09
N TRP A 79 -5.67 -5.11 -9.94
CA TRP A 79 -5.84 -4.35 -8.70
C TRP A 79 -7.18 -3.62 -8.70
N LEU A 80 -7.89 -3.69 -7.57
CA LEU A 80 -9.15 -2.97 -7.35
C LEU A 80 -8.90 -1.59 -6.72
N LYS A 81 -9.97 -0.80 -6.56
CA LYS A 81 -9.89 0.54 -5.95
C LYS A 81 -9.22 0.47 -4.57
N THR A 82 -8.36 1.45 -4.31
CA THR A 82 -7.65 1.55 -3.03
C THR A 82 -8.60 1.79 -1.86
N LEU A 83 -8.20 1.34 -0.67
CA LEU A 83 -8.96 1.53 0.57
C LEU A 83 -8.93 2.97 1.12
N GLY A 84 -8.14 3.87 0.51
CA GLY A 84 -8.14 5.28 0.85
C GLY A 84 -7.27 5.69 2.05
N PHE A 85 -6.31 4.86 2.46
CA PHE A 85 -5.33 5.21 3.49
C PHE A 85 -3.90 4.95 3.04
N ASN A 86 -2.94 5.65 3.66
CA ASN A 86 -1.51 5.44 3.46
C ASN A 86 -0.88 4.89 4.75
N ASN A 87 -0.31 3.68 4.67
CA ASN A 87 0.36 3.00 5.79
C ASN A 87 1.89 3.06 5.64
N ALA A 88 2.41 4.25 5.33
CA ALA A 88 3.84 4.50 5.28
C ALA A 88 4.43 4.75 6.67
N TYR A 89 5.75 4.66 6.80
CA TYR A 89 6.43 5.10 8.00
C TYR A 89 6.13 6.57 8.29
N ALA A 90 5.81 6.86 9.54
CA ALA A 90 5.46 8.18 10.01
C ALA A 90 6.11 8.46 11.37
N LEU A 91 6.29 9.75 11.67
CA LEU A 91 6.60 10.22 13.01
C LEU A 91 5.29 10.55 13.73
N MET A 92 5.16 10.15 14.98
CA MET A 92 3.99 10.43 15.81
C MET A 92 4.33 11.37 16.95
N MET A 93 3.44 12.31 17.24
CA MET A 93 3.55 13.24 18.35
C MET A 93 2.28 13.18 19.21
N ARG A 94 2.42 13.48 20.51
CA ARG A 94 1.26 13.70 21.38
C ARG A 94 0.47 14.91 20.87
N LYS A 95 -0.85 14.74 20.72
CA LYS A 95 -1.76 15.76 20.19
C LYS A 95 -1.55 17.14 20.84
N LYS A 96 -1.52 17.19 22.18
CA LYS A 96 -1.31 18.44 22.93
C LYS A 96 -0.04 19.18 22.50
N GLN A 97 1.08 18.48 22.33
CA GLN A 97 2.35 19.09 21.94
C GLN A 97 2.34 19.54 20.47
N ALA A 98 1.75 18.73 19.57
CA ALA A 98 1.62 19.11 18.17
C ALA A 98 0.77 20.39 18.00
N ASP A 99 -0.32 20.50 18.76
CA ASP A 99 -1.20 21.67 18.75
C ASP A 99 -0.50 22.92 19.34
N GLU A 100 0.21 22.80 20.47
CA GLU A 100 0.98 23.89 21.10
C GLU A 100 2.10 24.41 20.21
N LEU A 101 2.82 23.50 19.53
CA LEU A 101 3.95 23.82 18.66
C LEU A 101 3.54 24.11 17.22
N LYS A 102 2.24 24.00 16.89
CA LYS A 102 1.68 24.15 15.53
C LYS A 102 2.32 23.23 14.48
N VAL A 103 2.67 22.01 14.87
CA VAL A 103 3.30 21.00 14.00
C VAL A 103 2.23 20.08 13.41
N LYS A 104 2.04 20.11 12.08
CA LYS A 104 1.09 19.23 11.36
C LYS A 104 1.77 18.24 10.43
N ASN A 105 3.00 18.52 10.01
CA ASN A 105 3.78 17.67 9.13
C ASN A 105 5.28 17.69 9.52
N ILE A 106 6.09 16.85 8.87
CA ILE A 106 7.52 16.71 9.16
C ILE A 106 8.28 18.03 8.87
N SER A 107 7.87 18.79 7.85
CA SER A 107 8.48 20.09 7.55
C SER A 107 8.19 21.12 8.66
N ASP A 108 6.99 21.13 9.22
CA ASP A 108 6.66 22.00 10.37
C ASP A 108 7.53 21.64 11.58
N LEU A 109 7.73 20.35 11.85
CA LEU A 109 8.60 19.87 12.92
C LEU A 109 10.05 20.33 12.71
N LYS A 110 10.56 20.18 11.48
CA LYS A 110 11.91 20.65 11.12
C LYS A 110 12.04 22.16 11.35
N ASN A 111 11.10 22.95 10.81
CA ASN A 111 11.13 24.41 10.93
C ASN A 111 11.09 24.87 12.40
N TYR A 112 10.33 24.18 13.26
CA TYR A 112 10.32 24.46 14.70
C TYR A 112 11.71 24.23 15.32
N LEU A 113 12.38 23.12 15.00
CA LEU A 113 13.71 22.79 15.50
C LEU A 113 14.78 23.77 15.00
N ASP A 114 14.69 24.20 13.74
CA ASP A 114 15.63 25.16 13.14
C ASP A 114 15.47 26.59 13.74
N SER A 115 14.33 26.89 14.37
CA SER A 115 14.04 28.19 15.01
C SER A 115 14.47 28.31 16.47
N LYS A 116 15.04 27.24 17.04
CA LYS A 116 15.51 27.13 18.43
C LYS A 116 17.01 27.37 18.51
#